data_AF-A0A7S7LUS0-F1
#
_entry.id   AF-A0A7S7LUS0-F1
#
_cell.length_a   1.000
_cell.length_b   1.000
_cell.length_c   1.000
_cell.angle_alpha   90.00
_cell.angle_beta   90.00
_cell.angle_gamma   90.00
#
_symmetry.space_group_name_H-M   'P 1'
#
loop_
_entity.id
_entity.type
_entity.pdbx_description
1 polymer ?
#
loop_
_entity_poly.entity_id
_entity_poly.type
_entity_poly.pdbx_seq_one_letter_code
_entity_poly.pdbx_strand_id
1 'polypeptide(L)'
;MSRWIVNFDNDVFKTTWEDLKAKLDISEVDETTATSVEELARLKKVIVFIDNAFEGIDPELIPASFITNFNTQTTECRNQIISYNSNKNIGHITNANNNADNLLSYIRPYLLSPDALKKSLLGAIRAYASEIDKHLGKITDTEAEYKKVKNFREEIEEYYDVLFASDDENESIKLQIATLLEDSEEKYNALNKFHAETLVDGVNESTQTTITEAKKDILRDVKETNEKLVDVSAKIEKLNKFYTKIFGSEDENGKITGGLEKELEQKIKDLESFKSKQEKTYNEEMTSRLESLKKYEQDQQTNNKNLYEQIESLLPGATSAGLAKAYQDMKESFDKPIKYWNITFISIVSIMFISTFISFVDIGIVKDNTTTWFAFKQMGDFTSTLNSLLFKLPLYAPLIWLAIFASKRRSENQRLQQEYAHKEALAKSYVSYKMQIDELKQEDKKLLEKLLDSSIDTVAHNASVSLDQKHGDSTPVQETIKMFVEQVTKLKG
;
A
#
# COMPACT_ATOMS: atom_id res chain seq x y z
N MET A 1 -38.51 49.83 -87.74
CA MET A 1 -39.88 50.37 -87.79
C MET A 1 -40.77 49.38 -88.49
N SER A 2 -41.95 49.09 -87.94
CA SER A 2 -42.90 48.17 -88.57
C SER A 2 -43.50 48.77 -89.84
N ARG A 3 -44.06 47.91 -90.71
CA ARG A 3 -44.80 48.34 -91.90
C ARG A 3 -45.92 49.32 -91.56
N TRP A 4 -46.55 49.17 -90.40
CA TRP A 4 -47.65 50.01 -89.94
C TRP A 4 -47.18 51.40 -89.52
N ILE A 5 -46.06 51.51 -88.80
CA ILE A 5 -45.43 52.80 -88.47
C ILE A 5 -44.97 53.53 -89.75
N VAL A 6 -44.30 52.83 -90.68
CA VAL A 6 -43.83 53.44 -91.94
C VAL A 6 -45.00 53.93 -92.81
N ASN A 7 -46.09 53.17 -92.86
CA ASN A 7 -47.29 53.55 -93.59
C ASN A 7 -48.01 54.74 -92.95
N PHE A 8 -48.12 54.76 -91.61
CA PHE A 8 -48.70 55.88 -90.87
C PHE A 8 -47.85 57.15 -91.03
N ASP A 9 -46.53 57.01 -91.02
CA ASP A 9 -45.62 58.15 -91.09
C ASP A 9 -45.50 58.79 -92.48
N ASN A 10 -45.69 58.01 -93.54
CA ASN A 10 -45.61 58.48 -94.93
C ASN A 10 -46.99 58.64 -95.60
N ASP A 11 -48.08 58.57 -94.84
CA ASP A 11 -49.43 58.69 -95.39
C ASP A 11 -49.71 60.13 -95.88
N VAL A 12 -50.51 60.24 -96.95
CA VAL A 12 -51.00 61.52 -97.50
C VAL A 12 -51.75 62.33 -96.42
N PHE A 13 -52.38 61.64 -95.46
CA PHE A 13 -53.06 62.23 -94.32
C PHE A 13 -52.24 63.29 -93.60
N LYS A 14 -50.97 63.03 -93.26
CA LYS A 14 -50.17 64.00 -92.47
C LYS A 14 -50.02 65.34 -93.21
N THR A 15 -49.84 65.28 -94.52
CA THR A 15 -49.74 66.49 -95.36
C THR A 15 -51.08 67.23 -95.38
N THR A 16 -52.20 66.51 -95.53
CA THR A 16 -53.55 67.10 -95.49
C THR A 16 -53.86 67.72 -94.12
N TRP A 17 -53.43 67.08 -93.03
CA TRP A 17 -53.64 67.52 -91.65
C TRP A 17 -52.87 68.79 -91.33
N GLU A 18 -51.58 68.86 -91.70
CA GLU A 18 -50.79 70.08 -91.51
C GLU A 18 -51.35 71.25 -92.33
N ASP A 19 -51.80 71.01 -93.56
CA ASP A 19 -52.42 72.07 -94.36
C ASP A 19 -53.80 72.48 -93.80
N LEU A 20 -54.59 71.55 -93.26
CA LEU A 20 -55.81 71.89 -92.52
C LEU A 20 -55.51 72.84 -91.35
N LYS A 21 -54.52 72.50 -90.51
CA LYS A 21 -54.11 73.33 -89.37
C LYS A 21 -53.65 74.72 -89.82
N ALA A 22 -52.79 74.79 -90.84
CA ALA A 22 -52.31 76.05 -91.38
C ALA A 22 -53.43 76.94 -91.94
N LYS A 23 -54.44 76.35 -92.62
CA LYS A 23 -55.61 77.11 -93.12
C LYS A 23 -56.54 77.55 -91.99
N LEU A 24 -56.67 76.76 -90.92
CA LEU A 24 -57.50 77.11 -89.77
C LEU A 24 -56.87 78.21 -88.91
N ASP A 25 -55.54 78.22 -88.79
CA ASP A 25 -54.83 79.20 -87.96
C ASP A 25 -55.07 80.64 -88.44
N ILE A 26 -55.11 80.84 -89.76
CA ILE A 26 -55.40 82.12 -90.40
C ILE A 26 -56.91 82.45 -90.47
N SER A 27 -57.79 81.56 -90.04
CA SER A 27 -59.23 81.82 -90.06
C SER A 27 -59.62 82.80 -88.97
N GLU A 28 -60.33 83.84 -89.36
CA GLU A 28 -60.87 84.89 -88.49
C GLU A 28 -62.33 85.17 -88.85
N VAL A 29 -63.14 85.40 -87.82
CA VAL A 29 -64.59 85.69 -87.86
C VAL A 29 -64.89 87.15 -87.58
N ASP A 30 -66.06 87.62 -88.03
CA ASP A 30 -66.58 88.96 -87.67
C ASP A 30 -66.82 89.03 -86.16
N GLU A 31 -66.19 90.04 -85.54
CA GLU A 31 -66.12 90.25 -84.09
C GLU A 31 -67.48 90.64 -83.46
N THR A 32 -68.52 90.92 -84.26
CA THR A 32 -69.82 91.41 -83.76
C THR A 32 -70.83 90.31 -83.38
N THR A 33 -70.57 89.04 -83.71
CA THR A 33 -71.51 87.93 -83.50
C THR A 33 -70.90 86.83 -82.63
N ALA A 34 -71.34 86.73 -81.36
CA ALA A 34 -70.85 85.74 -80.40
C ALA A 34 -70.88 84.29 -80.92
N THR A 35 -71.95 83.90 -81.60
CA THR A 35 -72.08 82.55 -82.18
C THR A 35 -71.00 82.23 -83.21
N SER A 36 -70.53 83.21 -83.99
CA SER A 36 -69.47 82.99 -84.98
C SER A 36 -68.12 82.71 -84.30
N VAL A 37 -67.85 83.40 -83.18
CA VAL A 37 -66.65 83.19 -82.36
C VAL A 37 -66.68 81.83 -81.67
N GLU A 38 -67.82 81.43 -81.12
CA GLU A 38 -67.98 80.12 -80.48
C GLU A 38 -67.76 78.97 -81.48
N GLU A 39 -68.30 79.08 -82.69
CA GLU A 39 -68.15 78.07 -83.74
C GLU A 39 -66.68 77.92 -84.17
N LEU A 40 -65.95 79.03 -84.35
CA LEU A 40 -64.51 78.99 -84.68
C LEU A 40 -63.66 78.48 -83.51
N ALA A 41 -63.94 78.92 -82.29
CA ALA A 41 -63.22 78.49 -81.08
C ALA A 41 -63.42 77.00 -80.82
N ARG A 42 -64.63 76.47 -81.01
CA ARG A 42 -64.92 75.04 -80.96
C ARG A 42 -64.10 74.29 -82.00
N LEU A 43 -64.06 74.77 -83.24
CA LEU A 43 -63.30 74.09 -84.30
C LEU A 43 -61.81 74.03 -83.95
N LYS A 44 -61.21 75.16 -83.53
CA LYS A 44 -59.81 75.21 -83.09
C LYS A 44 -59.54 74.30 -81.89
N LYS A 45 -60.43 74.29 -80.89
CA LYS A 45 -60.37 73.37 -79.74
C LYS A 45 -60.29 71.91 -80.17
N VAL A 46 -61.20 71.51 -81.06
CA VAL A 46 -61.32 70.12 -81.51
C VAL A 46 -60.09 69.70 -82.32
N ILE A 47 -59.61 70.55 -83.22
CA ILE A 47 -58.41 70.26 -84.00
C ILE A 47 -57.17 70.12 -83.11
N VAL A 48 -56.99 70.99 -82.10
CA VAL A 48 -55.87 70.88 -81.14
C VAL A 48 -55.99 69.64 -80.24
N PHE A 49 -57.21 69.26 -79.83
CA PHE A 49 -57.43 68.00 -79.12
C PHE A 49 -56.93 66.81 -79.95
N ILE A 50 -57.36 66.76 -81.21
CA ILE A 50 -57.03 65.68 -82.14
C ILE A 50 -55.52 65.64 -82.43
N ASP A 51 -54.89 66.80 -82.62
CA ASP A 51 -53.45 66.90 -82.91
C ASP A 51 -52.61 66.31 -81.77
N ASN A 52 -52.94 66.67 -80.52
CA ASN A 52 -52.27 66.10 -79.35
C ASN A 52 -52.60 64.62 -79.14
N ALA A 53 -53.80 64.18 -79.51
CA ALA A 53 -54.20 62.79 -79.40
C ALA A 53 -53.36 61.90 -80.33
N PHE A 54 -52.97 62.39 -81.50
CA PHE A 54 -52.10 61.65 -82.42
C PHE A 54 -50.71 61.33 -81.86
N GLU A 55 -50.17 62.15 -80.96
CA GLU A 55 -48.88 61.86 -80.32
C GLU A 55 -48.94 60.63 -79.40
N GLY A 56 -50.13 60.28 -78.89
CA GLY A 56 -50.34 59.19 -77.95
C GLY A 56 -50.92 57.92 -78.57
N ILE A 57 -51.13 57.89 -79.89
CA ILE A 57 -51.65 56.72 -80.60
C ILE A 57 -50.50 55.79 -80.96
N ASP A 58 -50.71 54.49 -80.77
CA ASP A 58 -49.84 53.45 -81.31
C ASP A 58 -50.26 53.13 -82.76
N PRO A 59 -49.43 53.43 -83.77
CA PRO A 59 -49.74 53.15 -85.18
C PRO A 59 -49.96 51.67 -85.49
N GLU A 60 -49.54 50.74 -84.63
CA GLU A 60 -49.76 49.31 -84.82
C GLU A 60 -51.15 48.82 -84.37
N LEU A 61 -51.83 49.60 -83.52
CA LEU A 61 -53.13 49.24 -82.94
C LEU A 61 -54.32 49.87 -83.68
N ILE A 62 -54.06 50.60 -84.77
CA ILE A 62 -55.10 51.24 -85.59
C ILE A 62 -55.35 50.46 -86.89
N PRO A 63 -56.62 50.21 -87.27
CA PRO A 63 -56.95 49.57 -88.55
C PRO A 63 -56.56 50.43 -89.76
N ALA A 64 -56.19 49.82 -90.89
CA ALA A 64 -55.87 50.58 -92.12
C ALA A 64 -57.02 51.50 -92.61
N SER A 65 -58.27 51.11 -92.36
CA SER A 65 -59.45 51.92 -92.68
C SER A 65 -59.55 53.20 -91.84
N PHE A 66 -58.95 53.23 -90.64
CA PHE A 66 -58.93 54.41 -89.79
C PHE A 66 -58.28 55.59 -90.53
N ILE A 67 -57.06 55.43 -91.04
CA ILE A 67 -56.34 56.50 -91.75
C ILE A 67 -57.07 56.96 -93.01
N THR A 68 -57.65 56.04 -93.77
CA THR A 68 -58.40 56.38 -94.99
C THR A 68 -59.64 57.20 -94.68
N ASN A 69 -60.44 56.79 -93.69
CA ASN A 69 -61.64 57.50 -93.26
C ASN A 69 -61.29 58.85 -92.64
N PHE A 70 -60.22 58.88 -91.84
CA PHE A 70 -59.73 60.09 -91.18
C PHE A 70 -59.23 61.12 -92.20
N ASN A 71 -58.45 60.70 -93.20
CA ASN A 71 -58.00 61.58 -94.27
C ASN A 71 -59.16 62.14 -95.11
N THR A 72 -60.19 61.33 -95.35
CA THR A 72 -61.39 61.76 -96.08
C THR A 72 -62.08 62.91 -95.35
N GLN A 73 -62.38 62.74 -94.06
CA GLN A 73 -63.00 63.78 -93.23
C GLN A 73 -62.08 65.00 -93.05
N THR A 74 -60.77 64.80 -92.96
CA THR A 74 -59.77 65.89 -92.91
C THR A 74 -59.80 66.72 -94.19
N THR A 75 -59.87 66.07 -95.35
CA THR A 75 -59.95 66.73 -96.66
C THR A 75 -61.23 67.55 -96.79
N GLU A 76 -62.37 67.00 -96.38
CA GLU A 76 -63.65 67.72 -96.39
C GLU A 76 -63.65 68.92 -95.44
N CYS A 77 -63.15 68.73 -94.21
CA CYS A 77 -62.98 69.81 -93.24
C CYS A 77 -62.12 70.94 -93.82
N ARG A 78 -60.99 70.58 -94.43
CA ARG A 78 -60.06 71.53 -95.06
C ARG A 78 -60.72 72.31 -96.19
N ASN A 79 -61.49 71.65 -97.05
CA ASN A 79 -62.19 72.31 -98.14
C ASN A 79 -63.24 73.31 -97.64
N GLN A 80 -63.92 73.00 -96.53
CA GLN A 80 -64.83 73.95 -95.87
C GLN A 80 -64.07 75.16 -95.32
N ILE A 81 -62.93 74.96 -94.65
CA ILE A 81 -62.11 76.07 -94.13
C ILE A 81 -61.57 76.95 -95.26
N ILE A 82 -61.13 76.36 -96.38
CA ILE A 82 -60.69 77.13 -97.54
C ILE A 82 -61.83 77.98 -98.11
N SER A 83 -63.02 77.38 -98.23
CA SER A 83 -64.22 78.09 -98.70
C SER A 83 -64.60 79.23 -97.75
N TYR A 84 -64.56 78.98 -96.45
CA TYR A 84 -64.76 80.00 -95.41
C TYR A 84 -63.76 81.16 -95.55
N ASN A 85 -62.47 80.85 -95.66
CA ASN A 85 -61.44 81.89 -95.78
C ASN A 85 -61.61 82.74 -97.05
N SER A 86 -62.24 82.21 -98.09
CA SER A 86 -62.52 82.93 -99.33
C SER A 86 -63.77 83.82 -99.28
N ASN A 87 -64.86 83.39 -98.64
CA ASN A 87 -66.16 84.07 -98.72
C ASN A 87 -66.74 84.53 -97.38
N LYS A 88 -66.09 84.15 -96.27
CA LYS A 88 -66.45 84.45 -94.88
C LYS A 88 -67.85 84.00 -94.45
N ASN A 89 -68.48 83.06 -95.17
CA ASN A 89 -69.78 82.50 -94.79
C ASN A 89 -69.64 81.48 -93.65
N ILE A 90 -70.16 81.82 -92.46
CA ILE A 90 -70.05 81.00 -91.24
C ILE A 90 -70.60 79.57 -91.39
N GLY A 91 -71.53 79.34 -92.33
CA GLY A 91 -72.02 77.98 -92.62
C GLY A 91 -70.90 77.01 -92.99
N HIS A 92 -69.79 77.49 -93.55
CA HIS A 92 -68.61 76.67 -93.79
C HIS A 92 -67.89 76.26 -92.51
N ILE A 93 -67.85 77.10 -91.47
CA ILE A 93 -67.27 76.72 -90.17
C ILE A 93 -68.17 75.71 -89.46
N THR A 94 -69.49 75.89 -89.50
CA THR A 94 -70.43 74.88 -88.97
C THR A 94 -70.25 73.53 -89.68
N ASN A 95 -70.09 73.53 -91.00
CA ASN A 95 -69.81 72.30 -91.75
C ASN A 95 -68.42 71.72 -91.43
N ALA A 96 -67.40 72.56 -91.22
CA ALA A 96 -66.09 72.11 -90.76
C ALA A 96 -66.18 71.47 -89.36
N ASN A 97 -66.97 72.03 -88.45
CA ASN A 97 -67.27 71.44 -87.14
C ASN A 97 -67.93 70.06 -87.26
N ASN A 98 -68.88 69.88 -88.19
CA ASN A 98 -69.49 68.57 -88.43
C ASN A 98 -68.45 67.52 -88.89
N ASN A 99 -67.51 67.91 -89.76
CA ASN A 99 -66.42 67.03 -90.16
C ASN A 99 -65.48 66.75 -88.97
N ALA A 100 -65.19 67.75 -88.14
CA ALA A 100 -64.38 67.60 -86.94
C ALA A 100 -65.00 66.65 -85.90
N ASP A 101 -66.33 66.60 -85.80
CA ASP A 101 -67.05 65.65 -84.94
C ASP A 101 -66.89 64.20 -85.40
N ASN A 102 -66.86 63.98 -86.72
CA ASN A 102 -66.53 62.66 -87.28
C ASN A 102 -65.09 62.26 -86.94
N LEU A 103 -64.15 63.21 -87.05
CA LEU A 103 -62.74 62.97 -86.69
C LEU A 103 -62.60 62.61 -85.20
N LEU A 104 -63.30 63.31 -84.31
CA LEU A 104 -63.34 62.99 -82.87
C LEU A 104 -63.86 61.57 -82.62
N SER A 105 -64.93 61.19 -83.32
CA SER A 105 -65.52 59.86 -83.19
C SER A 105 -64.56 58.75 -83.63
N TYR A 106 -63.70 59.04 -84.61
CA TYR A 106 -62.70 58.08 -85.07
C TYR A 106 -61.52 57.97 -84.10
N ILE A 107 -61.01 59.08 -83.56
CA ILE A 107 -59.77 59.06 -82.77
C ILE A 107 -59.97 58.56 -81.33
N ARG A 108 -61.15 58.81 -80.75
CA ARG A 108 -61.44 58.55 -79.33
C ARG A 108 -61.23 57.09 -78.88
N PRO A 109 -61.59 56.05 -79.67
CA PRO A 109 -61.36 54.65 -79.29
C PRO A 109 -59.88 54.27 -79.16
N TYR A 110 -58.97 55.02 -79.78
CA TYR A 110 -57.54 54.67 -79.87
C TYR A 110 -56.64 55.48 -78.93
N LEU A 111 -57.24 56.31 -78.06
CA LEU A 111 -56.52 57.11 -77.08
C LEU A 111 -56.29 56.32 -75.78
N LEU A 112 -55.27 55.47 -75.78
CA LEU A 112 -55.06 54.44 -74.74
C LEU A 112 -54.26 54.93 -73.51
N SER A 113 -53.49 56.01 -73.63
CA SER A 113 -52.64 56.52 -72.55
C SER A 113 -53.34 57.60 -71.71
N PRO A 114 -53.40 57.45 -70.36
CA PRO A 114 -53.88 58.51 -69.46
C PRO A 114 -53.13 59.84 -69.61
N ASP A 115 -51.83 59.79 -69.88
CA ASP A 115 -50.99 60.98 -70.08
C ASP A 115 -51.29 61.65 -71.43
N ALA A 116 -51.51 60.87 -72.49
CA ALA A 116 -51.91 61.39 -73.78
C ALA A 116 -53.32 62.01 -73.74
N LEU A 117 -54.25 61.37 -73.03
CA LEU A 117 -55.59 61.91 -72.78
C LEU A 117 -55.52 63.23 -72.01
N LYS A 118 -54.70 63.29 -70.95
CA LYS A 118 -54.47 64.50 -70.15
C LYS A 118 -53.89 65.62 -71.01
N LYS A 119 -52.84 65.36 -71.80
CA LYS A 119 -52.22 66.35 -72.69
C LYS A 119 -53.21 66.87 -73.74
N SER A 120 -54.00 65.98 -74.34
CA SER A 120 -54.99 66.32 -75.35
C SER A 120 -56.13 67.19 -74.79
N LEU A 121 -56.66 66.82 -73.62
CA LEU A 121 -57.68 67.62 -72.94
C LEU A 121 -57.16 69.01 -72.57
N LEU A 122 -55.94 69.10 -72.04
CA LEU A 122 -55.32 70.35 -71.63
C LEU A 122 -55.01 71.26 -72.82
N GLY A 123 -54.48 70.71 -73.92
CA GLY A 123 -54.27 71.43 -75.18
C GLY A 123 -55.58 71.98 -75.75
N ALA A 124 -56.65 71.17 -75.75
CA ALA A 124 -57.97 71.59 -76.20
C ALA A 124 -58.54 72.74 -75.35
N ILE A 125 -58.45 72.62 -74.01
CA ILE A 125 -58.89 73.67 -73.09
C ILE A 125 -58.12 74.97 -73.37
N ARG A 126 -56.80 74.91 -73.57
CA ARG A 126 -55.97 76.07 -73.88
C ARG A 126 -56.34 76.72 -75.22
N ALA A 127 -56.53 75.93 -76.28
CA ALA A 127 -56.89 76.45 -77.60
C ALA A 127 -58.27 77.11 -77.62
N TYR A 128 -59.25 76.48 -76.96
CA TYR A 128 -60.58 77.06 -76.78
C TYR A 128 -60.50 78.37 -76.01
N ALA A 129 -59.86 78.35 -74.85
CA ALA A 129 -59.72 79.53 -74.00
C ALA A 129 -58.98 80.65 -74.72
N SER A 130 -57.92 80.35 -75.47
CA SER A 130 -57.14 81.34 -76.21
C SER A 130 -57.93 81.99 -77.36
N GLU A 131 -58.71 81.23 -78.12
CA GLU A 131 -59.51 81.80 -79.20
C GLU A 131 -60.68 82.63 -78.66
N ILE A 132 -61.32 82.13 -77.60
CA ILE A 132 -62.35 82.87 -76.87
C ILE A 132 -61.75 84.17 -76.30
N ASP A 133 -60.60 84.13 -75.60
CA ASP A 133 -59.90 85.30 -75.04
C ASP A 133 -59.54 86.34 -76.12
N LYS A 134 -59.06 85.90 -77.30
CA LYS A 134 -58.73 86.80 -78.44
C LYS A 134 -59.90 87.69 -78.83
N HIS A 135 -61.12 87.19 -78.70
CA HIS A 135 -62.36 87.88 -79.09
C HIS A 135 -63.20 88.36 -77.90
N LEU A 136 -62.88 87.94 -76.67
CA LEU A 136 -63.64 88.26 -75.45
C LEU A 136 -63.58 89.74 -75.09
N GLY A 137 -62.44 90.41 -75.36
CA GLY A 137 -62.24 91.83 -75.05
C GLY A 137 -63.15 92.81 -75.82
N LYS A 138 -63.96 92.31 -76.77
CA LYS A 138 -64.88 93.14 -77.58
C LYS A 138 -66.33 92.64 -77.60
N ILE A 139 -66.65 91.48 -77.00
CA ILE A 139 -67.97 90.83 -77.14
C ILE A 139 -68.88 90.94 -75.91
N THR A 140 -68.39 91.22 -74.69
CA THR A 140 -69.28 91.38 -73.51
C THR A 140 -68.76 92.31 -72.41
N ASP A 141 -69.69 93.01 -71.76
CA ASP A 141 -69.52 94.03 -70.71
C ASP A 141 -69.46 93.44 -69.27
N THR A 142 -68.95 92.21 -69.08
CA THR A 142 -68.99 91.52 -67.76
C THR A 142 -67.66 90.91 -67.32
N GLU A 143 -66.80 91.77 -66.76
CA GLU A 143 -65.49 91.47 -66.15
C GLU A 143 -65.52 90.44 -64.98
N ALA A 144 -66.70 90.14 -64.43
CA ALA A 144 -66.87 89.26 -63.28
C ALA A 144 -66.71 87.76 -63.58
N GLU A 145 -67.10 87.30 -64.78
CA GLU A 145 -66.94 85.88 -65.15
C GLU A 145 -65.51 85.55 -65.57
N TYR A 146 -64.82 86.51 -66.19
CA TYR A 146 -63.40 86.42 -66.55
C TYR A 146 -62.52 86.16 -65.32
N LYS A 147 -62.72 86.89 -64.21
CA LYS A 147 -61.97 86.67 -62.97
C LYS A 147 -62.17 85.27 -62.39
N LYS A 148 -63.36 84.66 -62.51
CA LYS A 148 -63.62 83.32 -61.97
C LYS A 148 -62.87 82.24 -62.75
N VAL A 149 -62.89 82.30 -64.08
CA VAL A 149 -62.20 81.31 -64.93
C VAL A 149 -60.68 81.43 -64.76
N LYS A 150 -60.16 82.66 -64.66
CA LYS A 150 -58.75 82.91 -64.40
C LYS A 150 -58.31 82.34 -63.04
N ASN A 151 -59.07 82.61 -61.97
CA ASN A 151 -58.75 82.09 -60.63
C ASN A 151 -58.77 80.55 -60.60
N PHE A 152 -59.76 79.90 -61.21
CA PHE A 152 -59.80 78.43 -61.27
C PHE A 152 -58.60 77.82 -62.00
N ARG A 153 -58.09 78.50 -63.03
CA ARG A 153 -56.89 78.06 -63.74
C ARG A 153 -55.66 78.16 -62.83
N GLU A 154 -55.49 79.29 -62.17
CA GLU A 154 -54.37 79.55 -61.24
C GLU A 154 -54.38 78.52 -60.09
N GLU A 155 -55.55 78.24 -59.50
CA GLU A 155 -55.69 77.21 -58.46
C GLU A 155 -55.31 75.80 -58.97
N ILE A 156 -55.74 75.41 -60.17
CA ILE A 156 -55.42 74.10 -60.74
C ILE A 156 -53.91 73.96 -61.03
N GLU A 157 -53.26 75.02 -61.51
CA GLU A 157 -51.82 75.04 -61.74
C GLU A 157 -51.05 74.95 -60.41
N GLU A 158 -51.46 75.68 -59.38
CA GLU A 158 -50.86 75.62 -58.04
C GLU A 158 -50.97 74.22 -57.41
N TYR A 159 -52.15 73.58 -57.48
CA TYR A 159 -52.31 72.20 -57.00
C TYR A 159 -51.48 71.19 -57.79
N TYR A 160 -51.32 71.40 -59.10
CA TYR A 160 -50.49 70.53 -59.92
C TYR A 160 -49.02 70.63 -59.51
N ASP A 161 -48.54 71.84 -59.27
CA ASP A 161 -47.15 72.06 -58.90
C ASP A 161 -46.84 71.43 -57.54
N VAL A 162 -47.69 71.61 -56.53
CA VAL A 162 -47.50 71.00 -55.20
C VAL A 162 -47.52 69.46 -55.23
N LEU A 163 -48.39 68.87 -56.05
CA LEU A 163 -48.57 67.42 -56.10
C LEU A 163 -47.55 66.71 -56.98
N PHE A 164 -47.08 67.37 -58.05
CA PHE A 164 -46.34 66.71 -59.14
C PHE A 164 -45.10 67.45 -59.64
N ALA A 165 -45.01 68.78 -59.51
CA ALA A 165 -43.79 69.49 -59.86
C ALA A 165 -42.79 69.40 -58.71
N SER A 166 -41.53 69.25 -59.05
CA SER A 166 -40.43 69.34 -58.09
C SER A 166 -39.57 70.52 -58.55
N ASP A 167 -39.35 71.48 -57.66
CA ASP A 167 -38.43 72.59 -57.89
C ASP A 167 -37.17 72.41 -57.03
N ASP A 168 -36.23 73.34 -57.14
CA ASP A 168 -34.95 73.29 -56.42
C ASP A 168 -35.11 73.45 -54.88
N GLU A 169 -36.27 73.90 -54.38
CA GLU A 169 -36.52 74.17 -52.96
C GLU A 169 -37.51 73.18 -52.31
N ASN A 170 -38.42 72.56 -53.07
CA ASN A 170 -39.48 71.68 -52.59
C ASN A 170 -39.69 70.45 -53.49
N GLU A 171 -39.57 69.27 -52.88
CA GLU A 171 -39.93 68.01 -53.52
C GLU A 171 -41.46 67.83 -53.59
N SER A 172 -41.96 67.33 -54.72
CA SER A 172 -43.39 67.01 -54.86
C SER A 172 -43.86 66.05 -53.77
N ILE A 173 -45.11 66.20 -53.32
CA ILE A 173 -45.72 65.28 -52.33
C ILE A 173 -45.62 63.82 -52.81
N LYS A 174 -45.72 63.57 -54.13
CA LYS A 174 -45.53 62.24 -54.71
C LYS A 174 -44.14 61.66 -54.42
N LEU A 175 -43.08 62.46 -54.58
CA LEU A 175 -41.71 62.03 -54.35
C LEU A 175 -41.43 61.79 -52.86
N GLN A 176 -41.98 62.63 -51.98
CA GLN A 176 -41.88 62.44 -50.53
C GLN A 176 -42.54 61.13 -50.08
N ILE A 177 -43.72 60.81 -50.61
CA ILE A 177 -44.41 59.54 -50.31
C ILE A 177 -43.60 58.34 -50.83
N ALA A 178 -43.05 58.43 -52.05
CA ALA A 178 -42.22 57.36 -52.60
C ALA A 178 -40.97 57.10 -51.76
N THR A 179 -40.28 58.17 -51.35
CA THR A 179 -39.08 58.10 -50.50
C THR A 179 -39.40 57.53 -49.12
N LEU A 180 -40.53 57.94 -48.52
CA LEU A 180 -40.98 57.39 -47.24
C LEU A 180 -41.28 55.89 -47.33
N LEU A 181 -41.88 55.44 -48.44
CA LEU A 181 -42.18 54.03 -48.66
C LEU A 181 -40.89 53.22 -48.78
N GLU A 182 -39.90 53.71 -49.53
CA GLU A 182 -38.59 53.07 -49.69
C GLU A 182 -37.84 52.97 -48.35
N ASP A 183 -37.76 54.06 -47.57
CA ASP A 183 -37.14 54.06 -46.23
C ASP A 183 -37.87 53.12 -45.26
N SER A 184 -39.20 53.05 -45.34
CA SER A 184 -39.99 52.11 -44.53
C SER A 184 -39.70 50.65 -44.91
N GLU A 185 -39.56 50.33 -46.19
CA GLU A 185 -39.21 48.99 -46.65
C GLU A 185 -37.79 48.61 -46.23
N GLU A 186 -36.83 49.52 -46.35
CA GLU A 186 -35.45 49.28 -45.92
C GLU A 186 -35.39 48.98 -44.41
N LYS A 187 -36.05 49.82 -43.59
CA LYS A 187 -36.12 49.62 -42.14
C LYS A 187 -36.85 48.33 -41.77
N TYR A 188 -37.94 47.98 -42.45
CA TYR A 188 -38.65 46.73 -42.22
C TYR A 188 -37.76 45.52 -42.49
N ASN A 189 -37.02 45.54 -43.60
CA ASN A 189 -36.08 44.47 -43.96
C ASN A 189 -34.94 44.35 -42.97
N ALA A 190 -34.37 45.48 -42.52
CA ALA A 190 -33.33 45.50 -41.49
C ALA A 190 -33.83 44.93 -40.15
N LEU A 191 -35.05 45.28 -39.74
CA LEU A 191 -35.66 44.80 -38.51
C LEU A 191 -35.90 43.28 -38.56
N ASN A 192 -36.40 42.77 -39.69
CA ASN A 192 -36.61 41.35 -39.90
C ASN A 192 -35.30 40.56 -39.87
N LYS A 193 -34.23 41.10 -40.48
CA LYS A 193 -32.90 40.50 -40.42
C LYS A 193 -32.39 40.43 -38.98
N PHE A 194 -32.49 41.52 -38.22
CA PHE A 194 -32.11 41.56 -36.81
C PHE A 194 -32.93 40.57 -35.96
N HIS A 195 -34.24 40.50 -36.18
CA HIS A 195 -35.12 39.56 -35.49
C HIS A 195 -34.71 38.10 -35.78
N ALA A 196 -34.42 37.77 -37.04
CA ALA A 196 -33.93 36.44 -37.41
C ALA A 196 -32.61 36.12 -36.72
N GLU A 197 -31.59 36.97 -36.82
CA GLU A 197 -30.26 36.71 -36.23
C GLU A 197 -30.27 36.64 -34.69
N THR A 198 -31.21 37.34 -34.04
CA THR A 198 -31.22 37.47 -32.58
C THR A 198 -32.14 36.47 -31.89
N LEU A 199 -33.33 36.21 -32.46
CA LEU A 199 -34.43 35.53 -31.77
C LEU A 199 -34.92 34.24 -32.45
N VAL A 200 -34.60 34.01 -33.73
CA VAL A 200 -35.16 32.86 -34.47
C VAL A 200 -34.05 32.02 -35.09
N ASP A 201 -33.99 30.75 -34.73
CA ASP A 201 -33.02 29.84 -35.32
C ASP A 201 -33.38 29.57 -36.79
N GLY A 202 -32.48 29.98 -37.69
CA GLY A 202 -32.61 29.85 -39.13
C GLY A 202 -31.52 28.97 -39.72
N VAL A 203 -30.70 29.53 -40.61
CA VAL A 203 -29.50 28.85 -41.14
C VAL A 203 -28.38 28.80 -40.09
N ASN A 204 -28.27 29.86 -39.27
CA ASN A 204 -27.37 29.93 -38.13
C ASN A 204 -28.20 29.94 -36.85
N GLU A 205 -27.61 29.48 -35.75
CA GLU A 205 -28.19 29.63 -34.42
C GLU A 205 -28.36 31.11 -34.08
N SER A 206 -29.51 31.43 -33.51
CA SER A 206 -29.80 32.75 -33.01
C SER A 206 -28.97 33.04 -31.75
N THR A 207 -28.70 34.33 -31.52
CA THR A 207 -27.99 34.77 -30.33
C THR A 207 -28.66 34.29 -29.04
N GLN A 208 -30.00 34.23 -29.01
CA GLN A 208 -30.77 33.72 -27.88
C GLN A 208 -30.47 32.23 -27.59
N THR A 209 -30.41 31.41 -28.63
CA THR A 209 -30.12 29.97 -28.49
C THR A 209 -28.69 29.75 -27.98
N THR A 210 -27.70 30.42 -28.57
CA THR A 210 -26.30 30.34 -28.11
C THR A 210 -26.15 30.75 -26.65
N ILE A 211 -26.81 31.83 -26.21
CA ILE A 211 -26.79 32.25 -24.79
C ILE A 211 -27.45 31.20 -23.89
N THR A 212 -28.54 30.59 -24.35
CA THR A 212 -29.27 29.57 -23.57
C THR A 212 -28.45 28.29 -23.41
N GLU A 213 -27.77 27.87 -24.46
CA GLU A 213 -26.85 26.73 -24.43
C GLU A 213 -25.62 27.01 -23.57
N ALA A 214 -24.98 28.17 -23.75
CA ALA A 214 -23.88 28.60 -22.90
C ALA A 214 -24.29 28.63 -21.41
N LYS A 215 -25.49 29.12 -21.09
CA LYS A 215 -26.04 29.07 -19.74
C LYS A 215 -26.22 27.64 -19.23
N LYS A 216 -26.70 26.73 -20.07
CA LYS A 216 -26.87 25.31 -19.72
C LYS A 216 -25.52 24.64 -19.45
N ASP A 217 -24.51 24.91 -20.26
CA ASP A 217 -23.16 24.41 -20.05
C ASP A 217 -22.54 24.97 -18.77
N ILE A 218 -22.66 26.28 -18.52
CA ILE A 218 -22.21 26.89 -17.26
C ILE A 218 -22.87 26.21 -16.06
N LEU A 219 -24.18 25.94 -16.10
CA LEU A 219 -24.88 25.27 -15.00
C LEU A 219 -24.41 23.82 -14.81
N ARG A 220 -24.12 23.10 -15.90
CA ARG A 220 -23.54 21.75 -15.85
C ARG A 220 -22.15 21.77 -15.24
N ASP A 221 -21.29 22.68 -15.70
CA ASP A 221 -19.92 22.83 -15.22
C ASP A 221 -19.88 23.24 -13.74
N VAL A 222 -20.77 24.13 -13.31
CA VAL A 222 -20.93 24.50 -11.89
C VAL A 222 -21.32 23.28 -11.05
N LYS A 223 -22.25 22.45 -11.54
CA LYS A 223 -22.66 21.23 -10.83
C LYS A 223 -21.50 20.23 -10.72
N GLU A 224 -20.82 19.94 -11.83
CA GLU A 224 -19.66 19.03 -11.86
C GLU A 224 -18.52 19.54 -10.98
N THR A 225 -18.25 20.85 -10.99
CA THR A 225 -17.24 21.48 -10.15
C THR A 225 -17.59 21.34 -8.67
N ASN A 226 -18.85 21.56 -8.30
CA ASN A 226 -19.29 21.41 -6.93
C ASN A 226 -19.18 19.95 -6.44
N GLU A 227 -19.55 18.97 -7.27
CA GLU A 227 -19.37 17.55 -6.98
C GLU A 227 -17.89 17.19 -6.75
N LYS A 228 -16.99 17.66 -7.62
CA LYS A 228 -15.54 17.49 -7.46
C LYS A 228 -15.01 18.18 -6.19
N LEU A 229 -15.52 19.36 -5.87
CA LEU A 229 -15.10 20.13 -4.70
C LEU A 229 -15.53 19.42 -3.39
N VAL A 230 -16.73 18.83 -3.37
CA VAL A 230 -17.19 17.98 -2.26
C VAL A 230 -16.29 16.74 -2.09
N ASP A 231 -15.93 16.05 -3.18
CA ASP A 231 -15.00 14.90 -3.12
C ASP A 231 -13.60 15.30 -2.61
N VAL A 232 -13.06 16.42 -3.11
CA VAL A 232 -11.77 16.95 -2.65
C VAL A 232 -11.83 17.34 -1.17
N SER A 233 -12.90 18.00 -0.73
CA SER A 233 -13.11 18.35 0.68
C SER A 233 -13.13 17.10 1.57
N ALA A 234 -13.86 16.05 1.16
CA ALA A 234 -13.88 14.78 1.88
C ALA A 234 -12.50 14.09 1.93
N LYS A 235 -11.71 14.19 0.85
CA LYS A 235 -10.31 13.69 0.82
C LYS A 235 -9.40 14.50 1.74
N ILE A 236 -9.53 15.83 1.78
CA ILE A 236 -8.78 16.69 2.70
C ILE A 236 -9.15 16.36 4.15
N GLU A 237 -10.42 16.11 4.46
CA GLU A 237 -10.83 15.71 5.80
C GLU A 237 -10.19 14.37 6.22
N LYS A 238 -10.17 13.39 5.31
CA LYS A 238 -9.47 12.11 5.54
C LYS A 238 -7.96 12.30 5.72
N LEU A 239 -7.34 13.18 4.93
CA LEU A 239 -5.92 13.49 5.02
C LEU A 239 -5.59 14.18 6.35
N ASN A 240 -6.44 15.12 6.81
CA ASN A 240 -6.28 15.78 8.10
C ASN A 240 -6.40 14.76 9.25
N LYS A 241 -7.41 13.88 9.21
CA LYS A 241 -7.53 12.79 10.19
C LYS A 241 -6.30 11.88 10.19
N PHE A 242 -5.76 11.56 9.02
CA PHE A 242 -4.53 10.78 8.89
C PHE A 242 -3.32 11.53 9.47
N TYR A 243 -3.17 12.82 9.15
CA TYR A 243 -2.11 13.68 9.66
C TYR A 243 -2.16 13.75 11.18
N THR A 244 -3.32 14.02 11.77
CA THR A 244 -3.50 14.02 13.23
C THR A 244 -3.22 12.66 13.86
N LYS A 245 -3.53 11.55 13.18
CA LYS A 245 -3.24 10.20 13.67
C LYS A 245 -1.73 9.89 13.67
N ILE A 246 -1.01 10.30 12.62
CA ILE A 246 0.43 10.03 12.49
C ILE A 246 1.25 10.96 13.38
N PHE A 247 1.02 12.26 13.25
CA PHE A 247 1.84 13.29 13.87
C PHE A 247 1.28 13.75 15.23
N GLY A 248 -0.02 13.70 15.43
CA GLY A 248 -0.69 14.20 16.63
C GLY A 248 -1.44 15.51 16.39
N SER A 249 -2.02 16.07 17.45
CA SER A 249 -2.72 17.36 17.44
C SER A 249 -1.88 18.43 18.11
N GLU A 250 -1.85 19.64 17.55
CA GLU A 250 -1.25 20.79 18.24
C GLU A 250 -2.10 21.16 19.46
N ASP A 251 -1.45 21.25 20.61
CA ASP A 251 -2.04 21.77 21.84
C ASP A 251 -1.98 23.31 21.87
N GLU A 252 -2.66 23.96 22.81
CA GLU A 252 -2.78 25.44 22.93
C GLU A 252 -1.43 26.18 22.96
N ASN A 253 -0.33 25.46 23.25
CA ASN A 253 1.03 25.97 23.29
C ASN A 253 1.85 25.70 22.01
N GLY A 254 1.22 25.30 20.90
CA GLY A 254 1.89 24.98 19.63
C GLY A 254 2.78 23.74 19.68
N LYS A 255 2.59 22.89 20.70
CA LYS A 255 3.34 21.65 20.87
C LYS A 255 2.48 20.50 20.39
N ILE A 256 2.98 19.73 19.42
CA ILE A 256 2.28 18.54 18.92
C ILE A 256 2.18 17.54 20.07
N THR A 257 0.97 17.09 20.42
CA THR A 257 0.70 16.11 21.47
C THR A 257 0.11 14.84 20.86
N GLY A 258 0.55 13.67 21.34
CA GLY A 258 0.16 12.38 20.78
C GLY A 258 0.83 12.06 19.44
N GLY A 259 0.19 11.20 18.64
CA GLY A 259 0.70 10.73 17.34
C GLY A 259 1.48 9.42 17.44
N LEU A 260 1.28 8.56 16.43
CA LEU A 260 2.01 7.30 16.29
C LEU A 260 3.53 7.51 16.23
N GLU A 261 3.99 8.64 15.67
CA GLU A 261 5.42 8.97 15.63
C GLU A 261 6.03 9.08 17.04
N LYS A 262 5.38 9.83 17.94
CA LYS A 262 5.84 9.97 19.32
C LYS A 262 5.74 8.68 20.12
N GLU A 263 4.66 7.92 19.93
CA GLU A 263 4.51 6.61 20.56
C GLU A 263 5.62 5.65 20.12
N LEU A 264 5.96 5.65 18.83
CA LEU A 264 7.03 4.81 18.29
C LEU A 264 8.39 5.25 18.84
N GLU A 265 8.68 6.55 18.87
CA GLU A 265 9.92 7.07 19.43
C GLU A 265 10.05 6.72 20.92
N GLN A 266 8.96 6.81 21.69
CA GLN A 266 8.94 6.41 23.09
C GLN A 266 9.17 4.90 23.24
N LYS A 267 8.51 4.06 22.43
CA LYS A 267 8.74 2.61 22.45
C LYS A 267 10.17 2.21 22.09
N ILE A 268 10.81 2.92 21.16
CA ILE A 268 12.22 2.70 20.81
C ILE A 268 13.10 3.02 22.03
N LYS A 269 12.89 4.16 22.69
CA LYS A 269 13.63 4.53 23.92
C LYS A 269 13.40 3.51 25.04
N ASP A 270 12.17 3.06 25.23
CA ASP A 270 11.84 2.05 26.23
C ASP A 270 12.54 0.72 25.93
N LEU A 271 12.56 0.28 24.66
CA LEU A 271 13.26 -0.93 24.22
C LEU A 271 14.78 -0.83 24.41
N GLU A 272 15.39 0.30 24.09
CA GLU A 272 16.81 0.55 24.32
C GLU A 272 17.14 0.51 25.81
N SER A 273 16.32 1.16 26.65
CA SER A 273 16.49 1.14 28.10
C SER A 273 16.33 -0.27 28.68
N PHE A 274 15.37 -1.05 28.18
CA PHE A 274 15.15 -2.44 28.56
C PHE A 274 16.32 -3.33 28.15
N LYS A 275 16.82 -3.18 26.92
CA LYS A 275 18.00 -3.90 26.43
C LYS A 275 19.23 -3.62 27.30
N SER A 276 19.50 -2.34 27.57
CA SER A 276 20.62 -1.93 28.42
C SER A 276 20.50 -2.49 29.85
N LYS A 277 19.30 -2.49 30.42
CA LYS A 277 19.03 -3.08 31.74
C LYS A 277 19.25 -4.59 31.76
N GLN A 278 18.75 -5.30 30.74
CA GLN A 278 18.94 -6.75 30.60
C GLN A 278 20.42 -7.12 30.45
N GLU A 279 21.16 -6.39 29.62
CA GLU A 279 22.60 -6.61 29.43
C GLU A 279 23.36 -6.45 30.75
N LYS A 280 23.03 -5.40 31.53
CA LYS A 280 23.61 -5.19 32.85
C LYS A 280 23.29 -6.34 33.81
N THR A 281 22.02 -6.74 33.93
CA THR A 281 21.61 -7.84 34.83
C THR A 281 22.26 -9.17 34.43
N TYR A 282 22.31 -9.48 33.13
CA TYR A 282 22.94 -10.70 32.63
C TYR A 282 24.44 -10.72 32.93
N ASN A 283 25.14 -9.60 32.71
CA ASN A 283 26.58 -9.49 32.99
C ASN A 283 26.87 -9.58 34.50
N GLU A 284 26.05 -8.96 35.35
CA GLU A 284 26.16 -9.06 36.82
C GLU A 284 25.93 -10.51 37.29
N GLU A 285 24.89 -11.19 36.79
CA GLU A 285 24.62 -12.60 37.11
C GLU A 285 25.73 -13.53 36.62
N MET A 286 26.20 -13.34 35.38
CA MET A 286 27.31 -14.11 34.83
C MET A 286 28.57 -13.95 35.67
N THR A 287 28.88 -12.71 36.09
CA THR A 287 30.04 -12.43 36.93
C THR A 287 29.92 -13.11 38.29
N SER A 288 28.74 -13.02 38.93
CA SER A 288 28.46 -13.69 40.20
C SER A 288 28.57 -15.23 40.10
N ARG A 289 28.05 -15.82 39.02
CA ARG A 289 28.19 -17.28 38.76
C ARG A 289 29.64 -17.67 38.51
N LEU A 290 30.40 -16.84 37.81
CA LEU A 290 31.80 -17.12 37.51
C LEU A 290 32.66 -17.04 38.79
N GLU A 291 32.37 -16.10 39.69
CA GLU A 291 32.99 -16.03 41.01
C GLU A 291 32.64 -17.24 41.89
N SER A 292 31.37 -17.66 41.91
CA SER A 292 30.95 -18.83 42.70
C SER A 292 31.57 -20.14 42.18
N LEU A 293 31.70 -20.30 40.86
CA LEU A 293 32.40 -21.42 40.25
C LEU A 293 33.90 -21.42 40.58
N LYS A 294 34.57 -20.27 40.51
CA LYS A 294 35.98 -20.15 40.91
C LYS A 294 36.19 -20.53 42.37
N LYS A 295 35.31 -20.07 43.26
CA LYS A 295 35.36 -20.43 44.69
C LYS A 295 35.16 -21.93 44.90
N TYR A 296 34.17 -22.52 44.23
CA TYR A 296 33.94 -23.97 44.27
C TYR A 296 35.16 -24.75 43.78
N GLU A 297 35.79 -24.34 42.68
CA GLU A 297 37.01 -24.98 42.16
C GLU A 297 38.16 -24.93 43.17
N GLN A 298 38.39 -23.77 43.80
CA GLN A 298 39.41 -23.61 44.84
C GLN A 298 39.14 -24.47 46.07
N ASP A 299 37.88 -24.53 46.51
CA ASP A 299 37.46 -25.37 47.64
C ASP A 299 37.68 -26.85 47.32
N GLN A 300 37.36 -27.29 46.10
CA GLN A 300 37.61 -28.68 45.65
C GLN A 300 39.10 -29.00 45.57
N GLN A 301 39.93 -28.10 45.04
CA GLN A 301 41.39 -28.30 44.98
C GLN A 301 41.97 -28.45 46.39
N THR A 302 41.54 -27.58 47.32
CA THR A 302 41.97 -27.63 48.72
C THR A 302 41.52 -28.92 49.40
N ASN A 303 40.27 -29.33 49.21
CA ASN A 303 39.75 -30.56 49.79
C ASN A 303 40.45 -31.81 49.26
N ASN A 304 40.70 -31.90 47.95
CA ASN A 304 41.43 -33.01 47.34
C ASN A 304 42.87 -33.09 47.85
N LYS A 305 43.55 -31.95 48.01
CA LYS A 305 44.90 -31.90 48.60
C LYS A 305 44.89 -32.43 50.05
N ASN A 306 43.95 -31.96 50.87
CA ASN A 306 43.81 -32.41 52.25
C ASN A 306 43.50 -33.91 52.35
N LEU A 307 42.64 -34.44 51.46
CA LEU A 307 42.35 -35.87 51.37
C LEU A 307 43.58 -36.69 51.00
N TYR A 308 44.37 -36.22 50.04
CA TYR A 308 45.60 -36.88 49.63
C TYR A 308 46.61 -36.98 50.78
N GLU A 309 46.84 -35.87 51.48
CA GLU A 309 47.73 -35.82 52.66
C GLU A 309 47.24 -36.76 53.78
N GLN A 310 45.93 -36.83 54.03
CA GLN A 310 45.36 -37.78 55.00
C GLN A 310 45.58 -39.24 54.59
N ILE A 311 45.33 -39.59 53.33
CA ILE A 311 45.54 -40.96 52.82
C ILE A 311 47.00 -41.36 52.97
N GLU A 312 47.94 -40.48 52.60
CA GLU A 312 49.38 -40.75 52.68
C GLU A 312 49.83 -40.97 54.14
N SER A 313 49.29 -40.20 55.09
CA SER A 313 49.60 -40.36 56.51
C SER A 313 49.08 -41.68 57.12
N LEU A 314 47.96 -42.21 56.63
CA LEU A 314 47.30 -43.41 57.19
C LEU A 314 47.84 -44.73 56.60
N LEU A 315 48.45 -44.70 55.41
CA LEU A 315 48.95 -45.87 54.69
C LEU A 315 49.98 -46.71 55.46
N PRO A 316 50.99 -46.11 56.15
CA PRO A 316 51.94 -46.84 56.97
C PRO A 316 51.27 -47.52 58.18
N GLY A 317 50.28 -46.85 58.79
CA GLY A 317 49.50 -47.36 59.92
C GLY A 317 48.68 -48.60 59.55
N ALA A 318 47.94 -48.52 58.44
CA ALA A 318 47.11 -49.62 57.95
C ALA A 318 47.93 -50.87 57.57
N THR A 319 49.09 -50.68 56.93
CA THR A 319 49.98 -51.77 56.52
C THR A 319 50.57 -52.50 57.73
N SER A 320 51.04 -51.75 58.73
CA SER A 320 51.58 -52.31 59.98
C SER A 320 50.52 -53.06 60.78
N ALA A 321 49.30 -52.52 60.85
CA ALA A 321 48.17 -53.17 61.51
C ALA A 321 47.77 -54.48 60.82
N GLY A 322 47.79 -54.51 59.47
CA GLY A 322 47.54 -55.73 58.69
C GLY A 322 48.57 -56.83 58.95
N LEU A 323 49.86 -56.49 58.94
CA LEU A 323 50.96 -57.43 59.25
C LEU A 323 50.90 -57.93 60.70
N ALA A 324 50.62 -57.04 61.65
CA ALA A 324 50.45 -57.39 63.06
C ALA A 324 49.31 -58.39 63.27
N LYS A 325 48.18 -58.21 62.58
CA LYS A 325 47.05 -59.14 62.65
C LYS A 325 47.40 -60.51 62.07
N ALA A 326 48.09 -60.54 60.92
CA ALA A 326 48.53 -61.80 60.32
C ALA A 326 49.49 -62.59 61.24
N TYR A 327 50.44 -61.92 61.91
CA TYR A 327 51.32 -62.57 62.87
C TYR A 327 50.61 -63.02 64.15
N GLN A 328 49.64 -62.23 64.63
CA GLN A 328 48.80 -62.63 65.76
C GLN A 328 48.01 -63.91 65.45
N ASP A 329 47.36 -63.98 64.28
CA ASP A 329 46.57 -65.15 63.88
C ASP A 329 47.48 -66.39 63.76
N MET A 330 48.69 -66.22 63.24
CA MET A 330 49.68 -67.30 63.14
C MET A 330 50.16 -67.77 64.52
N LYS A 331 50.43 -66.87 65.46
CA LYS A 331 50.77 -67.18 66.86
C LYS A 331 49.64 -67.96 67.55
N GLU A 332 48.40 -67.50 67.45
CA GLU A 332 47.23 -68.15 68.07
C GLU A 332 46.98 -69.55 67.48
N SER A 333 47.34 -69.79 66.21
CA SER A 333 47.22 -71.10 65.57
C SER A 333 48.01 -72.22 66.28
N PHE A 334 49.07 -71.87 67.03
CA PHE A 334 49.91 -72.82 67.76
C PHE A 334 49.39 -73.20 69.16
N ASP A 335 48.44 -72.45 69.73
CA ASP A 335 47.90 -72.75 71.08
C ASP A 335 47.27 -74.15 71.16
N LYS A 336 46.49 -74.52 70.12
CA LYS A 336 45.82 -75.82 70.05
C LYS A 336 46.83 -76.98 69.94
N PRO A 337 47.79 -76.97 69.00
CA PRO A 337 48.87 -77.98 68.95
C PRO A 337 49.65 -78.11 70.26
N ILE A 338 50.04 -76.99 70.89
CA ILE A 338 50.80 -77.02 72.16
C ILE A 338 49.97 -77.71 73.24
N LYS A 339 48.70 -77.34 73.38
CA LYS A 339 47.79 -77.97 74.35
C LYS A 339 47.59 -79.45 74.06
N TYR A 340 47.39 -79.82 72.79
CA TYR A 340 47.22 -81.21 72.37
C TYR A 340 48.44 -82.06 72.75
N TRP A 341 49.65 -81.65 72.36
CA TRP A 341 50.88 -82.40 72.66
C TRP A 341 51.23 -82.41 74.15
N ASN A 342 50.89 -81.35 74.89
CA ASN A 342 51.02 -81.33 76.34
C ASN A 342 50.08 -82.37 77.01
N ILE A 343 48.82 -82.44 76.60
CA ILE A 343 47.88 -83.44 77.10
C ILE A 343 48.38 -84.84 76.73
N THR A 344 48.80 -85.08 75.48
CA THR A 344 49.36 -86.36 75.03
C THR A 344 50.55 -86.77 75.89
N PHE A 345 51.49 -85.86 76.17
CA PHE A 345 52.64 -86.12 77.02
C PHE A 345 52.22 -86.53 78.44
N ILE A 346 51.34 -85.76 79.08
CA ILE A 346 50.84 -86.04 80.43
C ILE A 346 50.10 -87.39 80.44
N SER A 347 49.24 -87.65 79.45
CA SER A 347 48.51 -88.91 79.34
C SER A 347 49.44 -90.11 79.23
N ILE A 348 50.51 -90.03 78.44
CA ILE A 348 51.48 -91.13 78.30
C ILE A 348 52.20 -91.39 79.64
N VAL A 349 52.65 -90.33 80.31
CA VAL A 349 53.32 -90.43 81.61
C VAL A 349 52.36 -91.01 82.66
N SER A 350 51.10 -90.57 82.68
CA SER A 350 50.07 -91.12 83.57
C SER A 350 49.76 -92.58 83.29
N ILE A 351 49.67 -93.01 82.02
CA ILE A 351 49.45 -94.42 81.65
C ILE A 351 50.61 -95.29 82.13
N MET A 352 51.86 -94.83 81.95
CA MET A 352 53.03 -95.54 82.45
C MET A 352 52.99 -95.65 83.99
N PHE A 353 52.68 -94.56 84.68
CA PHE A 353 52.56 -94.55 86.14
C PHE A 353 51.45 -95.50 86.63
N ILE A 354 50.25 -95.42 86.06
CA ILE A 354 49.11 -96.29 86.42
C ILE A 354 49.44 -97.76 86.14
N SER A 355 50.03 -98.08 84.99
CA SER A 355 50.44 -99.45 84.64
C SER A 355 51.45 -100.02 85.64
N THR A 356 52.40 -99.18 86.07
CA THR A 356 53.38 -99.58 87.09
C THR A 356 52.68 -99.74 88.45
N PHE A 357 51.80 -98.81 88.83
CA PHE A 357 51.04 -98.83 90.08
C PHE A 357 50.13 -100.06 90.21
N ILE A 358 49.40 -100.43 89.15
CA ILE A 358 48.57 -101.65 89.10
C ILE A 358 49.41 -102.91 89.36
N SER A 359 50.70 -102.92 89.00
CA SER A 359 51.58 -104.07 89.25
C SER A 359 51.88 -104.29 90.74
N PHE A 360 51.69 -103.27 91.57
CA PHE A 360 51.95 -103.31 93.02
C PHE A 360 50.69 -103.55 93.86
N VAL A 361 49.51 -103.49 93.24
CA VAL A 361 48.23 -103.63 93.94
C VAL A 361 47.57 -104.92 93.47
N ASP A 362 47.35 -105.85 94.40
CA ASP A 362 46.50 -106.99 94.15
C ASP A 362 45.05 -106.52 94.32
N ILE A 363 44.32 -106.44 93.21
CA ILE A 363 42.93 -105.99 93.18
C ILE A 363 42.02 -107.23 93.19
N GLY A 364 41.15 -107.33 94.20
CA GLY A 364 40.11 -108.36 94.25
C GLY A 364 40.56 -109.77 94.66
N ILE A 365 41.52 -109.91 95.59
CA ILE A 365 41.88 -111.23 96.16
C ILE A 365 41.16 -111.45 97.50
N VAL A 366 40.43 -112.56 97.60
CA VAL A 366 39.89 -113.09 98.86
C VAL A 366 40.96 -113.96 99.53
N LYS A 367 41.51 -113.51 100.66
CA LYS A 367 42.46 -114.29 101.47
C LYS A 367 41.91 -114.34 102.90
N ASP A 368 41.82 -115.54 103.47
CA ASP A 368 41.31 -115.80 104.82
C ASP A 368 39.92 -115.19 105.11
N ASN A 369 38.96 -115.49 104.23
CA ASN A 369 37.52 -115.17 104.37
C ASN A 369 37.16 -113.69 104.61
N THR A 370 38.08 -112.77 104.30
CA THR A 370 37.79 -111.33 104.23
C THR A 370 38.18 -110.80 102.86
N THR A 371 37.18 -110.31 102.11
CA THR A 371 37.41 -109.69 100.80
C THR A 371 37.83 -108.24 101.02
N THR A 372 39.10 -107.94 100.81
CA THR A 372 39.57 -106.55 100.73
C THR A 372 39.54 -106.09 99.28
N TRP A 373 39.01 -104.89 99.02
CA TRP A 373 38.85 -104.37 97.66
C TRP A 373 40.20 -104.14 96.97
N PHE A 374 41.22 -103.82 97.74
CA PHE A 374 42.61 -103.74 97.31
C PHE A 374 43.52 -104.15 98.48
N ALA A 375 44.55 -104.92 98.18
CA ALA A 375 45.65 -105.20 99.10
C ALA A 375 46.96 -104.79 98.42
N PHE A 376 47.79 -104.01 99.12
CA PHE A 376 49.13 -103.72 98.63
C PHE A 376 49.99 -104.98 98.76
N LYS A 377 50.58 -105.40 97.65
CA LYS A 377 51.46 -106.57 97.62
C LYS A 377 52.70 -106.26 98.46
N GLN A 378 52.98 -107.10 99.47
CA GLN A 378 54.12 -106.92 100.39
C GLN A 378 55.40 -106.74 99.57
N MET A 379 56.12 -105.63 99.79
CA MET A 379 57.30 -105.22 99.00
C MET A 379 58.33 -106.35 98.95
N GLY A 380 58.42 -107.01 97.79
CA GLY A 380 59.47 -107.99 97.51
C GLY A 380 60.78 -107.32 97.10
N ASP A 381 61.90 -108.05 97.25
CA ASP A 381 63.27 -107.62 96.92
C ASP A 381 63.33 -106.80 95.61
N PHE A 382 64.16 -105.76 95.59
CA PHE A 382 64.33 -104.84 94.44
C PHE A 382 64.50 -105.57 93.10
N THR A 383 65.20 -106.71 93.12
CA THR A 383 65.43 -107.60 91.97
C THR A 383 64.13 -108.13 91.35
N SER A 384 63.10 -108.41 92.14
CA SER A 384 61.80 -108.89 91.66
C SER A 384 60.99 -107.79 90.96
N THR A 385 61.04 -106.58 91.51
CA THR A 385 60.41 -105.39 90.92
C THR A 385 61.10 -105.01 89.60
N LEU A 386 62.45 -105.06 89.56
CA LEU A 386 63.23 -104.74 88.38
C LEU A 386 63.00 -105.74 87.23
N ASN A 387 62.94 -107.04 87.54
CA ASN A 387 62.59 -108.06 86.55
C ASN A 387 61.19 -107.82 85.97
N SER A 388 60.21 -107.45 86.79
CA SER A 388 58.85 -107.17 86.33
C SER A 388 58.76 -105.96 85.38
N LEU A 389 59.63 -104.96 85.58
CA LEU A 389 59.78 -103.80 84.70
C LEU A 389 60.48 -104.15 83.39
N LEU A 390 61.52 -104.98 83.44
CA LEU A 390 62.28 -105.44 82.27
C LEU A 390 61.42 -106.28 81.31
N PHE A 391 60.56 -107.17 81.83
CA PHE A 391 59.62 -107.93 80.99
C PHE A 391 58.58 -107.04 80.30
N LYS A 392 58.28 -105.85 80.86
CA LYS A 392 57.35 -104.87 80.29
C LYS A 392 58.02 -103.85 79.38
N LEU A 393 59.34 -103.90 79.23
CA LEU A 393 60.14 -102.98 78.41
C LEU A 393 59.67 -102.93 76.94
N PRO A 394 59.31 -104.04 76.26
CA PRO A 394 58.75 -103.98 74.91
C PRO A 394 57.44 -103.17 74.81
N LEU A 395 56.70 -103.04 75.92
CA LEU A 395 55.44 -102.30 76.00
C LEU A 395 55.68 -100.83 76.38
N TYR A 396 56.65 -100.55 77.26
CA TYR A 396 57.02 -99.17 77.62
C TYR A 396 57.89 -98.46 76.58
N ALA A 397 58.68 -99.17 75.77
CA ALA A 397 59.55 -98.53 74.77
C ALA A 397 58.77 -97.65 73.76
N PRO A 398 57.65 -98.11 73.15
CA PRO A 398 56.81 -97.25 72.31
C PRO A 398 56.21 -96.05 73.06
N LEU A 399 55.85 -96.21 74.33
CA LEU A 399 55.31 -95.13 75.17
C LEU A 399 56.37 -94.08 75.48
N ILE A 400 57.58 -94.49 75.84
CA ILE A 400 58.71 -93.57 76.06
C ILE A 400 59.03 -92.82 74.78
N TRP A 401 59.07 -93.50 73.63
CA TRP A 401 59.27 -92.84 72.34
C TRP A 401 58.18 -91.81 72.05
N LEU A 402 56.90 -92.15 72.26
CA LEU A 402 55.78 -91.21 72.10
C LEU A 402 55.86 -90.03 73.07
N ALA A 403 56.32 -90.23 74.31
CA ALA A 403 56.51 -89.14 75.27
C ALA A 403 57.63 -88.18 74.82
N ILE A 404 58.76 -88.71 74.35
CA ILE A 404 59.86 -87.92 73.79
C ILE A 404 59.38 -87.16 72.55
N PHE A 405 58.64 -87.82 71.66
CA PHE A 405 58.08 -87.23 70.46
C PHE A 405 57.08 -86.11 70.77
N ALA A 406 56.14 -86.35 71.69
CA ALA A 406 55.17 -85.35 72.13
C ALA A 406 55.86 -84.15 72.80
N SER A 407 56.89 -84.40 73.62
CA SER A 407 57.67 -83.34 74.24
C SER A 407 58.42 -82.49 73.22
N LYS A 408 59.06 -83.12 72.23
CA LYS A 408 59.76 -82.39 71.16
C LYS A 408 58.78 -81.55 70.33
N ARG A 409 57.66 -82.14 69.92
CA ARG A 409 56.64 -81.45 69.12
C ARG A 409 55.98 -80.30 69.88
N ARG A 410 55.82 -80.42 71.19
CA ARG A 410 55.38 -79.32 72.06
C ARG A 410 56.37 -78.15 72.03
N SER A 411 57.66 -78.41 72.24
CA SER A 411 58.70 -77.37 72.24
C SER A 411 58.80 -76.65 70.89
N GLU A 412 58.80 -77.41 69.79
CA GLU A 412 58.78 -76.85 68.43
C GLU A 412 57.63 -75.85 68.22
N ASN A 413 56.41 -76.22 68.63
CA ASN A 413 55.25 -75.32 68.50
C ASN A 413 55.33 -74.11 69.45
N GLN A 414 55.82 -74.28 70.68
CA GLN A 414 56.02 -73.16 71.62
C GLN A 414 57.04 -72.14 71.10
N ARG A 415 58.09 -72.62 70.45
CA ARG A 415 59.10 -71.76 69.83
C ARG A 415 58.53 -70.98 68.64
N LEU A 416 57.83 -71.66 67.73
CA LEU A 416 57.17 -71.00 66.60
C LEU A 416 56.19 -69.93 67.11
N GLN A 417 55.45 -70.23 68.17
CA GLN A 417 54.57 -69.26 68.81
C GLN A 417 55.32 -68.03 69.34
N GLN A 418 56.44 -68.21 70.02
CA GLN A 418 57.27 -67.09 70.52
C GLN A 418 57.88 -66.26 69.38
N GLU A 419 58.28 -66.90 68.29
CA GLU A 419 58.79 -66.19 67.11
C GLU A 419 57.72 -65.34 66.45
N TYR A 420 56.52 -65.88 66.24
CA TYR A 420 55.40 -65.09 65.71
C TYR A 420 54.93 -64.03 66.69
N ALA A 421 55.02 -64.26 68.01
CA ALA A 421 54.76 -63.24 69.02
C ALA A 421 55.78 -62.08 68.96
N HIS A 422 57.05 -62.37 68.70
CA HIS A 422 58.07 -61.34 68.47
C HIS A 422 57.80 -60.57 67.17
N LYS A 423 57.44 -61.27 66.08
CA LYS A 423 57.04 -60.64 64.80
C LYS A 423 55.80 -59.76 64.94
N GLU A 424 54.80 -60.21 65.69
CA GLU A 424 53.59 -59.45 66.04
C GLU A 424 53.94 -58.17 66.83
N ALA A 425 54.78 -58.29 67.86
CA ALA A 425 55.19 -57.15 68.69
C ALA A 425 55.95 -56.09 67.87
N LEU A 426 56.86 -56.52 67.00
CA LEU A 426 57.56 -55.64 66.07
C LEU A 426 56.59 -54.96 65.10
N ALA A 427 55.67 -55.71 64.48
CA ALA A 427 54.69 -55.14 63.57
C ALA A 427 53.70 -54.16 64.25
N LYS A 428 53.34 -54.39 65.53
CA LYS A 428 52.50 -53.45 66.29
C LYS A 428 53.26 -52.18 66.69
N SER A 429 54.54 -52.30 67.03
CA SER A 429 55.37 -51.19 67.51
C SER A 429 56.04 -50.39 66.39
N TYR A 430 56.17 -50.95 65.18
CA TYR A 430 56.83 -50.33 64.03
C TYR A 430 56.33 -48.91 63.74
N VAL A 431 55.01 -48.71 63.69
CA VAL A 431 54.41 -47.37 63.44
C VAL A 431 54.72 -46.40 64.57
N SER A 432 54.72 -46.86 65.82
CA SER A 432 55.04 -46.01 66.97
C SER A 432 56.52 -45.61 66.95
N TYR A 433 57.43 -46.53 66.62
CA TYR A 433 58.85 -46.21 66.47
C TYR A 433 59.12 -45.30 65.28
N LYS A 434 58.46 -45.54 64.14
CA LYS A 434 58.54 -44.64 62.98
C LYS A 434 58.07 -43.22 63.35
N MET A 435 56.93 -43.09 64.03
CA MET A 435 56.39 -41.80 64.47
C MET A 435 57.35 -41.09 65.44
N GLN A 436 57.92 -41.80 66.41
CA GLN A 436 58.92 -41.25 67.33
C GLN A 436 60.21 -40.80 66.60
N ILE A 437 60.67 -41.55 65.60
CA ILE A 437 61.84 -41.19 64.78
C ILE A 437 61.54 -39.94 63.93
N ASP A 438 60.37 -39.89 63.31
CA ASP A 438 59.94 -38.74 62.49
C ASP A 438 59.74 -37.47 63.35
N GLU A 439 59.29 -37.61 64.61
CA GLU A 439 59.13 -36.51 65.57
C GLU A 439 60.44 -35.92 66.10
N LEU A 440 61.56 -36.67 66.05
CA LEU A 440 62.86 -36.21 66.55
C LEU A 440 63.53 -35.13 65.69
N LYS A 441 63.00 -34.83 64.49
CA LYS A 441 63.42 -33.73 63.59
C LYS A 441 64.93 -33.62 63.28
N GLN A 442 65.72 -34.67 63.54
CA GLN A 442 67.09 -34.82 63.08
C GLN A 442 67.09 -35.82 61.91
N GLU A 443 67.92 -35.58 60.89
CA GLU A 443 68.14 -36.51 59.76
C GLU A 443 68.91 -37.77 60.22
N ASP A 444 68.46 -38.43 61.28
CA ASP A 444 68.97 -39.73 61.69
C ASP A 444 68.38 -40.82 60.81
N LYS A 445 68.64 -40.71 59.50
CA LYS A 445 68.44 -41.77 58.50
C LYS A 445 68.99 -43.11 59.00
N LYS A 446 70.05 -43.07 59.81
CA LYS A 446 70.65 -44.25 60.46
C LYS A 446 69.71 -44.97 61.42
N LEU A 447 68.86 -44.26 62.17
CA LEU A 447 67.90 -44.90 63.09
C LEU A 447 66.75 -45.53 62.32
N LEU A 448 66.27 -44.86 61.26
CA LEU A 448 65.25 -45.42 60.37
C LEU A 448 65.78 -46.61 59.57
N GLU A 449 67.00 -46.52 59.05
CA GLU A 449 67.72 -47.62 58.37
C GLU A 449 67.88 -48.81 59.31
N LYS A 450 68.31 -48.58 60.57
CA LYS A 450 68.41 -49.64 61.57
C LYS A 450 67.04 -50.26 61.95
N LEU A 451 65.97 -49.46 62.00
CA LEU A 451 64.61 -49.96 62.22
C LEU A 451 64.14 -50.82 61.04
N LEU A 452 64.40 -50.37 59.82
CA LEU A 452 64.07 -51.08 58.58
C LEU A 452 64.87 -52.37 58.47
N ASP A 453 66.19 -52.35 58.69
CA ASP A 453 67.06 -53.52 58.72
C ASP A 453 66.57 -54.52 59.77
N SER A 454 66.33 -54.07 61.01
CA SER A 454 65.81 -54.94 62.06
C SER A 454 64.43 -55.54 61.73
N SER A 455 63.58 -54.80 61.01
CA SER A 455 62.26 -55.26 60.60
C SER A 455 62.37 -56.27 59.44
N ILE A 456 63.19 -55.96 58.44
CA ILE A 456 63.48 -56.84 57.30
C ILE A 456 64.11 -58.13 57.78
N ASP A 457 65.13 -58.06 58.64
CA ASP A 457 65.78 -59.22 59.24
C ASP A 457 64.78 -60.08 60.01
N THR A 458 63.88 -59.48 60.78
CA THR A 458 62.87 -60.22 61.55
C THR A 458 61.81 -60.88 60.65
N VAL A 459 61.40 -60.22 59.56
CA VAL A 459 60.47 -60.79 58.58
C VAL A 459 61.15 -61.92 57.80
N ALA A 460 62.38 -61.68 57.33
CA ALA A 460 63.18 -62.60 56.53
C ALA A 460 63.69 -63.82 57.32
N HIS A 461 63.82 -63.71 58.65
CA HIS A 461 64.20 -64.83 59.50
C HIS A 461 63.15 -65.96 59.43
N ASN A 462 63.53 -67.04 58.76
CA ASN A 462 62.64 -68.17 58.48
C ASN A 462 62.46 -69.03 59.74
N ALA A 463 61.20 -69.33 60.04
CA ALA A 463 60.80 -70.19 61.14
C ALA A 463 61.36 -71.63 61.03
N SER A 464 61.77 -72.08 59.84
CA SER A 464 62.40 -73.40 59.68
C SER A 464 63.85 -73.44 60.19
N VAL A 465 64.59 -72.33 60.12
CA VAL A 465 66.00 -72.26 60.56
C VAL A 465 66.10 -72.42 62.07
N SER A 466 65.08 -71.95 62.77
CA SER A 466 65.01 -72.03 64.23
C SER A 466 64.71 -73.45 64.72
N LEU A 467 63.94 -74.23 63.94
CA LEU A 467 63.62 -75.62 64.23
C LEU A 467 64.79 -76.61 64.03
N ASP A 468 65.75 -76.30 63.15
CA ASP A 468 66.79 -77.24 62.70
C ASP A 468 68.05 -77.29 63.60
N GLN A 469 68.26 -76.28 64.44
CA GLN A 469 69.39 -76.28 65.37
C GLN A 469 69.18 -77.31 66.51
N LYS A 470 70.26 -77.99 66.94
CA LYS A 470 70.22 -78.92 68.10
C LYS A 470 69.98 -78.13 69.39
N HIS A 471 68.71 -78.01 69.77
CA HIS A 471 68.35 -77.36 71.03
C HIS A 471 68.43 -78.36 72.19
N GLY A 472 68.99 -77.90 73.30
CA GLY A 472 69.22 -78.66 74.53
C GLY A 472 67.95 -78.99 75.30
N ASP A 473 66.87 -79.36 74.61
CA ASP A 473 65.68 -79.94 75.23
C ASP A 473 65.99 -81.40 75.56
N SER A 474 66.95 -81.60 76.47
CA SER A 474 67.18 -82.91 77.05
C SER A 474 65.94 -83.27 77.85
N THR A 475 65.30 -84.38 77.47
CA THR A 475 64.21 -84.92 78.28
C THR A 475 64.73 -85.21 79.70
N PRO A 476 63.89 -85.20 80.74
CA PRO A 476 64.34 -85.51 82.11
C PRO A 476 65.11 -86.84 82.19
N VAL A 477 64.81 -87.78 81.30
CA VAL A 477 65.53 -89.05 81.13
C VAL A 477 66.93 -88.85 80.53
N GLN A 478 67.10 -88.01 79.52
CA GLN A 478 68.42 -87.68 78.98
C GLN A 478 69.28 -86.89 79.97
N GLU A 479 68.68 -86.03 80.77
CA GLU A 479 69.38 -85.24 81.79
C GLU A 479 69.79 -86.13 82.97
N THR A 480 68.92 -87.03 83.42
CA THR A 480 69.27 -88.04 84.44
C THR A 480 70.27 -89.06 83.94
N ILE A 481 70.20 -89.51 82.68
CA ILE A 481 71.25 -90.38 82.08
C ILE A 481 72.57 -89.62 81.97
N LYS A 482 72.58 -88.34 81.56
CA LYS A 482 73.80 -87.52 81.56
C LYS A 482 74.38 -87.38 82.96
N MET A 483 73.56 -87.04 83.95
CA MET A 483 73.98 -86.93 85.35
C MET A 483 74.49 -88.27 85.90
N PHE A 484 73.83 -89.38 85.55
CA PHE A 484 74.25 -90.73 85.96
C PHE A 484 75.57 -91.13 85.29
N VAL A 485 75.73 -90.87 83.99
CA VAL A 485 76.99 -91.08 83.26
C VAL A 485 78.11 -90.22 83.85
N GLU A 486 77.85 -88.95 84.15
CA GLU A 486 78.82 -88.05 84.80
C GLU A 486 79.23 -88.53 86.21
N GLN A 487 78.28 -89.01 87.01
CA GLN A 487 78.56 -89.57 88.34
C GLN A 487 79.33 -90.90 88.26
N VAL A 488 79.00 -91.78 87.32
CA VAL A 488 79.72 -93.04 87.09
C VAL A 488 81.14 -92.78 86.59
N THR A 489 81.36 -91.76 85.75
CA THR A 489 82.71 -91.34 85.35
C THR A 489 83.51 -90.72 86.50
N LYS A 490 82.86 -90.04 87.45
CA LYS A 490 83.52 -89.50 88.66
C LYS A 490 83.91 -90.58 89.69
N LEU A 491 83.24 -91.74 89.70
CA LEU A 491 83.55 -92.87 90.60
C LEU A 491 84.61 -93.83 90.04
N LYS A 492 85.01 -93.66 88.77
CA LYS A 492 86.11 -94.40 88.11
C LYS A 492 87.38 -93.56 87.90
N GLY A 493 87.48 -92.42 88.59
CA GLY A 493 88.67 -91.57 88.66
C GLY A 493 89.23 -91.55 90.07
#